data_AF-A0A351GF62-F1
#
_entry.id   AF-A0A351GF62-F1
#
_cell.length_a   1.000
_cell.length_b   1.000
_cell.length_c   1.000
_cell.angle_alpha   90.00
_cell.angle_beta   90.00
_cell.angle_gamma   90.00
#
_symmetry.space_group_name_H-M   'P 1'
#
loop_
_entity.id
_entity.type
_entity.pdbx_description
1 polymer ?
#
loop_
_entity_poly.entity_id
_entity_poly.type
_entity_poly.pdbx_seq_one_letter_code
_entity_poly.pdbx_strand_id
1 'polypeptide(L)'
;MSTFYTSVDRNGPHILFRGYKNGKRIQEKVPYKPTFYLPSSEPTEFKTLDGRYMGPINPGNMKDCMKFMKDYEDVDNFEICGNANYVQQFISDAFLDKKLEFDRDLINVTTVDIEVQSDQGFPEAADANFPVTAICVKNNIDNIFYVFGLGEWKKEDSVLTDDLYDRVKYIECESEARLLMEFVTHWANNYPDVLTGWNSRMFDTVYLVNRISKVLG
;
A
#
# COMPACT_ATOMS: atom_id res chain seq x y z
N MET A 1 7.00 22.33 9.29
CA MET A 1 6.18 21.36 8.54
C MET A 1 6.82 19.99 8.71
N SER A 2 6.01 18.99 9.04
CA SER A 2 6.44 17.65 9.46
C SER A 2 6.67 16.72 8.26
N THR A 3 7.37 15.61 8.52
CA THR A 3 7.46 14.46 7.61
C THR A 3 6.61 13.33 8.19
N PHE A 4 5.79 12.68 7.39
CA PHE A 4 5.00 11.52 7.79
C PHE A 4 4.93 10.49 6.67
N TYR A 5 4.66 9.23 7.03
CA TYR A 5 4.60 8.11 6.10
C TYR A 5 3.15 7.76 5.73
N THR A 6 2.96 7.17 4.55
CA THR A 6 1.70 6.56 4.11
C THR A 6 1.86 5.07 3.79
N SER A 7 3.05 4.66 3.33
CA SER A 7 3.38 3.24 3.12
C SER A 7 4.86 3.03 3.43
N VAL A 8 5.13 1.94 4.16
CA VAL A 8 6.49 1.51 4.50
C VAL A 8 6.54 0.00 4.31
N ASP A 9 7.40 -0.44 3.39
CA ASP A 9 7.55 -1.84 3.04
C ASP A 9 9.03 -2.24 2.97
N ARG A 10 9.30 -3.55 3.03
CA ARG A 10 10.66 -4.08 2.89
C ARG A 10 10.87 -4.63 1.49
N ASN A 11 11.99 -4.25 0.85
CA ASN A 11 12.47 -4.89 -0.37
C ASN A 11 13.97 -5.19 -0.29
N GLY A 12 14.31 -6.46 -0.07
CA GLY A 12 15.68 -6.90 0.14
C GLY A 12 16.33 -6.16 1.32
N PRO A 13 17.50 -5.52 1.14
CA PRO A 13 18.19 -4.78 2.21
C PRO A 13 17.69 -3.33 2.38
N HIS A 14 16.62 -2.94 1.69
CA HIS A 14 16.09 -1.58 1.73
C HIS A 14 14.66 -1.53 2.27
N ILE A 15 14.34 -0.42 2.92
CA ILE A 15 12.97 0.02 3.19
C ILE A 15 12.49 0.85 1.99
N LEU A 16 11.34 0.49 1.45
CA LEU A 16 10.59 1.29 0.50
C LEU A 16 9.68 2.21 1.31
N PHE A 17 9.91 3.51 1.19
CA PHE A 17 9.21 4.53 1.95
C PHE A 17 8.38 5.41 1.02
N ARG A 18 7.11 5.61 1.35
CA ARG A 18 6.24 6.61 0.75
C ARG A 18 5.63 7.47 1.84
N GLY A 19 5.46 8.75 1.54
CA GLY A 19 4.85 9.69 2.47
C GLY A 19 4.93 11.11 1.97
N TYR A 20 4.95 12.06 2.90
CA TYR A 20 4.99 13.48 2.62
C TYR A 20 6.10 14.15 3.43
N LYS A 21 6.80 15.08 2.80
CA LYS A 21 7.80 15.95 3.42
C LYS A 21 7.51 17.38 3.02
N ASN A 22 7.19 18.23 4.01
CA ASN A 22 6.81 19.63 3.77
C ASN A 22 5.67 19.77 2.74
N GLY A 23 4.63 18.95 2.88
CA GLY A 23 3.46 18.96 2.00
C GLY A 23 3.66 18.31 0.64
N LYS A 24 4.88 17.90 0.28
CA LYS A 24 5.17 17.24 -1.00
C LYS A 24 5.29 15.75 -0.83
N ARG A 25 4.67 15.00 -1.74
CA ARG A 25 4.79 13.54 -1.78
C ARG A 25 6.23 13.15 -2.08
N ILE A 26 6.73 12.15 -1.35
CA ILE A 26 8.06 11.59 -1.53
C ILE A 26 8.00 10.06 -1.64
N GLN A 27 8.91 9.51 -2.43
CA GLN A 27 9.17 8.08 -2.54
C GLN A 27 10.66 7.84 -2.42
N GLU A 28 11.07 7.06 -1.44
CA GLU A 28 12.48 6.83 -1.13
C GLU A 28 12.76 5.33 -0.95
N LYS A 29 13.99 4.94 -1.27
CA LYS A 29 14.53 3.60 -1.02
C LYS A 29 15.69 3.73 -0.04
N VAL A 30 15.46 3.35 1.20
CA VAL A 30 16.36 3.66 2.32
C VAL A 30 17.09 2.38 2.76
N PRO A 31 18.42 2.33 2.69
CA PRO A 31 19.19 1.26 3.34
C PRO A 31 18.95 1.31 4.84
N TYR A 32 18.61 0.17 5.44
CA TYR A 32 18.29 0.10 6.87
C TYR A 32 19.09 -0.99 7.57
N LYS A 33 19.57 -0.66 8.77
CA LYS A 33 20.40 -1.52 9.61
C LYS A 33 19.72 -1.72 10.97
N PRO A 34 18.92 -2.79 11.12
CA PRO A 34 18.19 -3.11 12.35
C PRO A 34 19.11 -3.21 13.57
N THR A 35 18.56 -2.89 14.74
CA THR A 35 19.26 -3.06 16.02
C THR A 35 18.69 -4.23 16.79
N PHE A 36 19.54 -5.15 17.22
CA PHE A 36 19.20 -6.26 18.11
C PHE A 36 19.97 -6.13 19.42
N TYR A 37 19.71 -7.01 20.36
CA TYR A 37 20.28 -6.91 21.70
C TYR A 37 20.71 -8.27 22.21
N LEU A 38 21.88 -8.32 22.85
CA LEU A 38 22.43 -9.50 23.52
C LEU A 38 22.58 -9.23 25.02
N PRO A 39 22.57 -10.27 25.87
CA PRO A 39 22.88 -10.13 27.30
C PRO A 39 24.19 -9.39 27.54
N SER A 40 24.18 -8.44 28.48
CA SER A 40 25.34 -7.68 28.92
C SER A 40 25.60 -7.94 30.40
N SER A 41 26.87 -8.19 30.76
CA SER A 41 27.30 -8.25 32.16
C SER A 41 27.40 -6.87 32.80
N GLU A 42 27.63 -5.84 31.98
CA GLU A 42 27.72 -4.45 32.42
C GLU A 42 26.35 -3.77 32.38
N PRO A 43 26.06 -2.84 33.32
CA PRO A 43 24.85 -2.03 33.26
C PRO A 43 24.72 -1.25 31.95
N THR A 44 23.57 -1.38 31.29
CA THR A 44 23.20 -0.64 30.07
C THR A 44 21.84 0.04 30.24
N GLU A 45 21.50 0.93 29.30
CA GLU A 45 20.20 1.60 29.25
C GLU A 45 19.05 0.64 28.85
N PHE A 46 19.37 -0.41 28.10
CA PHE A 46 18.40 -1.39 27.63
C PHE A 46 18.29 -2.55 28.61
N LYS A 47 17.06 -2.85 29.01
CA LYS A 47 16.74 -3.97 29.87
C LYS A 47 15.64 -4.83 29.28
N THR A 48 15.71 -6.13 29.53
CA THR A 48 14.57 -7.02 29.36
C THR A 48 13.47 -6.68 30.38
N LEU A 49 12.27 -7.24 30.18
CA LEU A 49 11.14 -7.03 31.10
C LEU A 49 11.40 -7.59 32.52
N ASP A 50 12.28 -8.58 32.64
CA ASP A 50 12.75 -9.15 33.92
C ASP A 50 14.00 -8.43 34.47
N GLY A 51 14.45 -7.35 33.83
CA GLY A 51 15.46 -6.43 34.38
C GLY A 51 16.91 -6.79 34.07
N ARG A 52 17.18 -7.81 33.24
CA ARG A 52 18.54 -8.15 32.79
C ARG A 52 19.04 -7.11 31.80
N TYR A 53 20.32 -6.75 31.93
CA TYR A 53 20.95 -5.75 31.06
C TYR A 53 21.24 -6.32 29.69
N MET A 54 21.00 -5.50 28.66
CA MET A 54 21.18 -5.88 27.26
C MET A 54 22.03 -4.85 26.52
N GLY A 55 22.96 -5.30 25.70
CA GLY A 55 23.80 -4.47 24.85
C GLY A 55 23.31 -4.47 23.40
N PRO A 56 23.25 -3.32 22.71
CA PRO A 56 22.84 -3.27 21.32
C PRO A 56 23.90 -3.88 20.40
N ILE A 57 23.44 -4.57 19.36
CA ILE A 57 24.24 -5.10 18.26
C ILE A 57 23.60 -4.73 16.93
N ASN A 58 24.44 -4.56 15.90
CA ASN A 58 23.99 -4.31 14.53
C ASN A 58 24.67 -5.33 13.59
N PRO A 59 24.03 -6.49 13.36
CA PRO A 59 24.60 -7.53 12.50
C PRO A 59 24.84 -7.10 11.05
N GLY A 60 24.26 -5.99 10.62
CA GLY A 60 24.37 -5.46 9.26
C GLY A 60 23.03 -5.00 8.72
N ASN A 61 22.77 -5.27 7.44
CA ASN A 61 21.46 -5.00 6.86
C ASN A 61 20.43 -6.06 7.29
N MET A 62 19.17 -5.88 6.90
CA MET A 62 18.07 -6.79 7.22
C MET A 62 18.30 -8.27 6.83
N LYS A 63 19.06 -8.55 5.76
CA LYS A 63 19.43 -9.93 5.36
C LYS A 63 20.49 -10.50 6.31
N ASP A 64 21.47 -9.69 6.68
CA ASP A 64 22.53 -10.09 7.61
C ASP A 64 21.93 -10.39 8.98
N CYS A 65 20.97 -9.57 9.44
CA CYS A 65 20.23 -9.82 10.69
C CYS A 65 19.43 -11.13 10.64
N MET A 66 18.75 -11.43 9.52
CA MET A 66 18.02 -12.68 9.38
C MET A 66 18.96 -13.89 9.42
N LYS A 67 20.12 -13.80 8.76
CA LYS A 67 21.14 -14.84 8.81
C LYS A 67 21.69 -14.99 10.24
N PHE A 68 22.02 -13.88 10.90
CA PHE A 68 22.50 -13.88 12.28
C PHE A 68 21.51 -14.55 13.23
N MET A 69 20.22 -14.22 13.16
CA MET A 69 19.21 -14.87 13.99
C MET A 69 19.14 -16.38 13.75
N LYS A 70 19.26 -16.81 12.48
CA LYS A 70 19.24 -18.23 12.11
C LYS A 70 20.50 -18.98 12.56
N ASP A 71 21.67 -18.38 12.39
CA ASP A 71 22.97 -19.00 12.72
C ASP A 71 23.08 -19.31 14.23
N TYR A 72 22.33 -18.61 15.07
CA TYR A 72 22.36 -18.75 16.53
C TYR A 72 21.05 -19.29 17.13
N GLU A 73 20.09 -19.71 16.30
CA GLU A 73 18.77 -20.22 16.75
C GLU A 73 18.91 -21.46 17.67
N ASP A 74 19.84 -22.36 17.35
CA ASP A 74 20.08 -23.61 18.08
C ASP A 74 21.19 -23.50 19.13
N VAL A 75 21.74 -22.30 19.37
CA VAL A 75 22.83 -22.13 20.32
C VAL A 75 22.26 -21.90 21.72
N ASP A 76 22.37 -22.93 22.55
CA ASP A 76 21.98 -22.85 23.96
C ASP A 76 22.67 -21.66 24.66
N ASN A 77 21.90 -20.94 25.47
CA ASN A 77 22.31 -19.74 26.20
C ASN A 77 22.72 -18.54 25.33
N PHE A 78 22.40 -18.52 24.03
CA PHE A 78 22.59 -17.34 23.18
C PHE A 78 21.25 -16.62 22.93
N GLU A 79 20.81 -15.82 23.90
CA GLU A 79 19.57 -15.05 23.77
C GLU A 79 19.76 -13.83 22.87
N ILE A 80 18.94 -13.74 21.82
CA ILE A 80 18.85 -12.56 20.95
C ILE A 80 17.50 -11.89 21.19
N CYS A 81 17.51 -10.66 21.69
CA CYS A 81 16.31 -9.85 21.86
C CYS A 81 16.20 -8.75 20.79
N GLY A 82 14.98 -8.31 20.51
CA GLY A 82 14.71 -7.20 19.58
C GLY A 82 13.49 -7.46 18.70
N ASN A 83 13.08 -6.44 17.94
CA ASN A 83 11.95 -6.57 17.02
C ASN A 83 12.43 -7.06 15.65
N ALA A 84 12.09 -8.30 15.30
CA ALA A 84 12.39 -8.86 13.98
C ALA A 84 11.52 -8.30 12.84
N ASN A 85 10.47 -7.52 13.17
CA ASN A 85 9.73 -6.75 12.18
C ASN A 85 10.49 -5.45 11.85
N TYR A 86 11.37 -5.56 10.86
CA TYR A 86 12.23 -4.44 10.45
C TYR A 86 11.45 -3.20 9.97
N VAL A 87 10.24 -3.37 9.43
CA VAL A 87 9.39 -2.24 9.02
C VAL A 87 8.95 -1.46 10.25
N GLN A 88 8.46 -2.14 11.29
CA GLN A 88 8.08 -1.50 12.54
C GLN A 88 9.28 -0.84 13.23
N GLN A 89 10.44 -1.53 13.25
CA GLN A 89 11.65 -0.96 13.84
C GLN A 89 12.09 0.31 13.12
N PHE A 90 12.07 0.31 11.77
CA PHE A 90 12.34 1.52 10.99
C PHE A 90 11.36 2.65 11.31
N ILE A 91 10.06 2.36 11.43
CA ILE A 91 9.05 3.37 11.78
C ILE A 91 9.33 3.94 13.17
N SER A 92 9.65 3.09 14.16
CA SER A 92 10.01 3.52 15.51
C SER A 92 11.24 4.42 15.48
N ASP A 93 12.33 3.99 14.86
CA ASP A 93 13.58 4.78 14.78
C ASP A 93 13.38 6.13 14.06
N ALA A 94 12.55 6.14 13.02
CA ALA A 94 12.33 7.33 12.21
C ALA A 94 11.34 8.32 12.84
N PHE A 95 10.38 7.86 13.63
CA PHE A 95 9.21 8.67 14.02
C PHE A 95 8.82 8.59 15.51
N LEU A 96 9.30 7.66 16.32
CA LEU A 96 8.80 7.49 17.71
C LEU A 96 9.07 8.72 18.59
N ASP A 97 10.29 9.25 18.53
CA ASP A 97 10.69 10.44 19.30
C ASP A 97 10.16 11.74 18.68
N LYS A 98 9.57 11.65 17.48
CA LYS A 98 8.92 12.77 16.82
C LYS A 98 7.45 12.69 17.18
N LYS A 99 6.86 13.81 17.61
CA LYS A 99 5.40 13.91 17.64
C LYS A 99 4.89 13.82 16.19
N LEU A 100 4.52 12.61 15.76
CA LEU A 100 4.08 12.36 14.40
C LEU A 100 2.73 13.05 14.17
N GLU A 101 2.78 14.15 13.43
CA GLU A 101 1.61 14.89 12.99
C GLU A 101 1.51 14.76 11.47
N PHE A 102 0.34 14.31 11.00
CA PHE A 102 0.02 14.19 9.58
C PHE A 102 -1.13 15.12 9.20
N ASP A 103 -1.11 15.56 7.95
CA ASP A 103 -2.19 16.31 7.35
C ASP A 103 -3.09 15.34 6.57
N ARG A 104 -4.35 15.22 6.98
CA ARG A 104 -5.32 14.30 6.37
C ARG A 104 -5.65 14.71 4.94
N ASP A 105 -5.63 15.99 4.61
CA ASP A 105 -6.07 16.49 3.31
C ASP A 105 -5.05 16.19 2.21
N LEU A 106 -3.79 15.95 2.59
CA LEU A 106 -2.74 15.50 1.67
C LEU A 106 -2.84 14.01 1.31
N ILE A 107 -3.42 13.18 2.19
CA ILE A 107 -3.46 11.73 1.98
C ILE A 107 -4.48 11.41 0.88
N ASN A 108 -4.01 10.81 -0.22
CA ASN A 108 -4.87 10.37 -1.31
C ASN A 108 -5.57 9.06 -0.93
N VAL A 109 -6.83 9.17 -0.54
CA VAL A 109 -7.77 8.07 -0.31
C VAL A 109 -8.64 7.91 -1.55
N THR A 110 -8.43 6.82 -2.28
CA THR A 110 -9.18 6.47 -3.49
C THR A 110 -10.14 5.31 -3.20
N THR A 111 -11.39 5.49 -3.60
CA THR A 111 -12.40 4.43 -3.65
C THR A 111 -12.43 3.86 -5.07
N VAL A 112 -12.49 2.53 -5.19
CA VAL A 112 -12.69 1.81 -6.45
C VAL A 112 -13.92 0.92 -6.38
N ASP A 113 -14.63 0.84 -7.50
CA ASP A 113 -15.76 -0.06 -7.73
C ASP A 113 -15.77 -0.48 -9.22
N ILE A 114 -16.06 -1.75 -9.51
CA ILE A 114 -16.08 -2.28 -10.88
C ILE A 114 -17.40 -2.97 -11.23
N GLU A 115 -17.70 -2.97 -12.52
CA GLU A 115 -18.78 -3.77 -13.10
C GLU A 115 -18.21 -4.83 -14.03
N VAL A 116 -18.75 -6.04 -13.94
CA VAL A 116 -18.28 -7.22 -14.67
C VAL A 116 -19.47 -7.93 -15.28
N GLN A 117 -19.33 -8.37 -16.53
CA GLN A 117 -20.34 -9.18 -17.19
C GLN A 117 -20.60 -10.48 -16.40
N SER A 118 -21.87 -10.80 -16.15
CA SER A 118 -22.29 -11.90 -15.25
C SER A 118 -23.49 -12.70 -15.75
N ASP A 119 -23.72 -12.72 -17.07
CA ASP A 119 -24.79 -13.49 -17.73
C ASP A 119 -24.68 -15.01 -17.52
N GLN A 120 -23.53 -15.49 -17.04
CA GLN A 120 -23.25 -16.90 -16.74
C GLN A 120 -23.11 -17.19 -15.23
N GLY A 121 -23.59 -16.29 -14.37
CA GLY A 121 -23.53 -16.43 -12.91
C GLY A 121 -22.50 -15.49 -12.27
N PHE A 122 -22.23 -15.72 -10.98
CA PHE A 122 -21.32 -14.86 -10.23
C PHE A 122 -19.88 -14.96 -10.79
N PRO A 123 -19.25 -13.83 -11.13
CA PRO A 123 -17.94 -13.85 -11.77
C PRO A 123 -16.82 -14.00 -10.71
N GLU A 124 -16.28 -15.20 -10.54
CA GLU A 124 -15.22 -15.45 -9.53
C GLU A 124 -13.97 -14.60 -9.75
N ALA A 125 -13.57 -13.81 -8.73
CA ALA A 125 -12.47 -12.84 -8.85
C ALA A 125 -11.08 -13.47 -9.03
N ALA A 126 -10.88 -14.66 -8.46
CA ALA A 126 -9.64 -15.42 -8.67
C ALA A 126 -9.48 -15.85 -10.14
N ASP A 127 -10.60 -16.14 -10.81
CA ASP A 127 -10.60 -16.58 -12.20
C ASP A 127 -10.65 -15.40 -13.17
N ALA A 128 -11.40 -14.34 -12.90
CA ALA A 128 -11.49 -13.16 -13.77
C ALA A 128 -11.78 -13.47 -15.26
N ASN A 129 -12.70 -14.41 -15.50
CA ASN A 129 -12.97 -14.95 -16.85
C ASN A 129 -13.83 -14.02 -17.72
N PHE A 130 -14.61 -13.13 -17.12
CA PHE A 130 -15.57 -12.28 -17.82
C PHE A 130 -15.03 -10.86 -18.02
N PRO A 131 -15.49 -10.15 -19.06
CA PRO A 131 -15.07 -8.79 -19.30
C PRO A 131 -15.47 -7.82 -18.18
N VAL A 132 -14.55 -6.92 -17.83
CA VAL A 132 -14.87 -5.71 -17.06
C VAL A 132 -15.58 -4.72 -17.99
N THR A 133 -16.77 -4.28 -17.59
CA THR A 133 -17.63 -3.39 -18.38
C THR A 133 -17.54 -1.93 -17.92
N ALA A 134 -17.24 -1.70 -16.64
CA ALA A 134 -16.95 -0.38 -16.12
C ALA A 134 -15.99 -0.42 -14.93
N ILE A 135 -15.23 0.65 -14.75
CA ILE A 135 -14.42 0.92 -13.55
C ILE A 135 -14.70 2.35 -13.12
N CYS A 136 -15.09 2.54 -11.87
CA CYS A 136 -15.21 3.85 -11.25
C CYS A 136 -14.10 4.02 -10.21
N VAL A 137 -13.35 5.11 -10.30
CA VAL A 137 -12.45 5.56 -9.23
C VAL A 137 -12.74 6.98 -8.83
N LYS A 138 -12.72 7.22 -7.52
CA LYS A 138 -12.91 8.55 -6.96
C LYS A 138 -11.95 8.75 -5.79
N ASN A 139 -11.25 9.88 -5.76
CA ASN A 139 -10.37 10.23 -4.66
C ASN A 139 -10.86 11.46 -3.87
N ASN A 140 -10.24 11.75 -2.73
CA ASN A 140 -10.56 12.95 -1.92
C ASN A 140 -9.77 14.20 -2.32
N ILE A 141 -8.81 14.11 -3.24
CA ILE A 141 -7.93 15.22 -3.63
C ILE A 141 -8.62 16.10 -4.67
N ASP A 142 -9.10 15.51 -5.77
CA ASP A 142 -9.84 16.22 -6.82
C ASP A 142 -11.36 16.11 -6.66
N ASN A 143 -11.83 15.11 -5.90
CA ASN A 143 -13.24 14.81 -5.67
C ASN A 143 -14.03 14.52 -6.98
N ILE A 144 -13.34 14.01 -8.01
CA ILE A 144 -13.91 13.63 -9.31
C ILE A 144 -14.11 12.10 -9.36
N PHE A 145 -15.22 11.68 -9.97
CA PHE A 145 -15.49 10.30 -10.33
C PHE A 145 -14.97 10.06 -11.75
N TYR A 146 -13.84 9.36 -11.87
CA TYR A 146 -13.34 8.90 -13.16
C TYR A 146 -13.97 7.56 -13.46
N VAL A 147 -14.78 7.51 -14.52
CA VAL A 147 -15.52 6.32 -14.92
C VAL A 147 -15.02 5.89 -16.29
N PHE A 148 -14.38 4.73 -16.35
CA PHE A 148 -13.98 4.07 -17.59
C PHE A 148 -15.06 3.05 -17.93
N GLY A 149 -15.75 3.21 -19.05
CA GLY A 149 -16.91 2.37 -19.38
C GLY A 149 -16.91 1.89 -20.83
N LEU A 150 -17.49 0.71 -21.05
CA LEU A 150 -17.78 0.21 -22.39
C LEU A 150 -19.10 0.81 -22.89
N GLY A 151 -19.01 1.49 -24.04
CA GLY A 151 -20.16 2.13 -24.69
C GLY A 151 -20.42 3.57 -24.24
N GLU A 152 -21.46 4.16 -24.82
CA GLU A 152 -21.79 5.58 -24.62
C GLU A 152 -22.55 5.78 -23.30
N TRP A 153 -22.19 6.81 -22.53
CA TRP A 153 -22.98 7.29 -21.40
C TRP A 153 -23.74 8.56 -21.76
N LYS A 154 -25.07 8.51 -21.59
CA LYS A 154 -25.98 9.62 -21.89
C LYS A 154 -26.52 10.23 -20.61
N LYS A 155 -26.51 11.57 -20.54
CA LYS A 155 -27.02 12.30 -19.37
C LYS A 155 -28.51 12.01 -19.15
N GLU A 156 -29.26 11.90 -20.24
CA GLU A 156 -30.72 11.76 -20.20
C GLU A 156 -31.16 10.42 -19.61
N ASP A 157 -30.32 9.39 -19.74
CA ASP A 157 -30.57 8.04 -19.22
C ASP A 157 -30.03 7.85 -17.78
N SER A 158 -29.37 8.87 -17.22
CA SER A 158 -28.70 8.82 -15.93
C SER A 158 -29.62 9.20 -14.78
N VAL A 159 -29.52 8.47 -13.66
CA VAL A 159 -30.21 8.78 -12.40
C VAL A 159 -29.42 9.72 -11.49
N LEU A 160 -28.25 10.21 -11.94
CA LEU A 160 -27.40 11.09 -11.17
C LEU A 160 -28.04 12.48 -11.00
N THR A 161 -27.86 13.07 -9.82
CA THR A 161 -28.21 14.47 -9.58
C THR A 161 -27.25 15.39 -10.31
N ASP A 162 -27.68 16.61 -10.63
CA ASP A 162 -26.84 17.58 -11.37
C ASP A 162 -25.52 17.89 -10.64
N ASP A 163 -25.52 17.93 -9.31
CA ASP A 163 -24.31 18.18 -8.51
C ASP A 163 -23.29 17.03 -8.56
N LEU A 164 -23.74 15.80 -8.80
CA LEU A 164 -22.86 14.65 -9.02
C LEU A 164 -22.41 14.61 -10.47
N TYR A 165 -23.28 14.97 -11.40
CA TYR A 165 -22.99 14.97 -12.83
C TYR A 165 -21.76 15.81 -13.16
N ASP A 166 -21.67 17.02 -12.59
CA ASP A 166 -20.53 17.93 -12.80
C ASP A 166 -19.20 17.39 -12.23
N ARG A 167 -19.26 16.35 -11.40
CA ARG A 167 -18.10 15.66 -10.81
C ARG A 167 -17.77 14.35 -11.50
N VAL A 168 -18.46 13.97 -12.56
CA VAL A 168 -18.17 12.75 -13.33
C VAL A 168 -17.34 13.10 -14.55
N LYS A 169 -16.18 12.45 -14.67
CA LYS A 169 -15.41 12.38 -15.91
C LYS A 169 -15.57 10.98 -16.48
N TYR A 170 -16.44 10.85 -17.48
CA TYR A 170 -16.64 9.61 -18.21
C TYR A 170 -15.60 9.46 -19.34
N ILE A 171 -15.01 8.28 -19.44
CA ILE A 171 -14.07 7.87 -20.48
C ILE A 171 -14.71 6.69 -21.20
N GLU A 172 -15.36 6.99 -22.33
CA GLU A 172 -15.90 5.98 -23.23
C GLU A 172 -14.76 5.17 -23.87
N CYS A 173 -14.86 3.85 -23.80
CA CYS A 173 -13.88 2.91 -24.32
C CYS A 173 -14.54 1.95 -25.32
N GLU A 174 -13.92 1.79 -26.48
CA GLU A 174 -14.41 0.95 -27.57
C GLU A 174 -14.18 -0.55 -27.35
N SER A 175 -13.33 -0.92 -26.38
CA SER A 175 -13.02 -2.31 -26.04
C SER A 175 -12.56 -2.43 -24.59
N GLU A 176 -12.66 -3.64 -24.03
CA GLU A 176 -12.16 -3.91 -22.67
C GLU A 176 -10.65 -3.64 -22.55
N ALA A 177 -9.85 -4.03 -23.56
CA ALA A 177 -8.42 -3.79 -23.53
C ALA A 177 -8.11 -2.29 -23.44
N ARG A 178 -8.86 -1.45 -24.17
CA ARG A 178 -8.75 0.01 -24.08
C ARG A 178 -9.14 0.51 -22.68
N LEU A 179 -10.25 0.03 -22.14
CA LEU A 179 -10.75 0.37 -20.80
C LEU A 179 -9.70 0.08 -19.73
N LEU A 180 -9.16 -1.14 -19.71
CA LEU A 180 -8.14 -1.55 -18.75
C LEU A 180 -6.85 -0.74 -18.91
N MET A 181 -6.44 -0.44 -20.15
CA MET A 181 -5.25 0.38 -20.42
C MET A 181 -5.41 1.82 -19.94
N GLU A 182 -6.57 2.44 -20.17
CA GLU A 182 -6.89 3.79 -19.66
C GLU A 182 -6.91 3.81 -18.13
N PHE A 183 -7.52 2.79 -17.50
CA PHE A 183 -7.49 2.65 -16.05
C PHE A 183 -6.06 2.52 -15.52
N VAL A 184 -5.22 1.62 -16.07
CA VAL A 184 -3.82 1.46 -15.64
C VAL A 184 -3.03 2.75 -15.84
N THR A 185 -3.26 3.46 -16.94
CA THR A 185 -2.61 4.75 -17.21
C THR A 185 -3.04 5.81 -16.20
N HIS A 186 -4.33 5.90 -15.88
CA HIS A 186 -4.82 6.78 -14.82
C HIS A 186 -4.23 6.40 -13.47
N TRP A 187 -4.21 5.11 -13.12
CA TRP A 187 -3.69 4.60 -11.86
C TRP A 187 -2.19 4.87 -11.69
N ALA A 188 -1.39 4.66 -12.73
CA ALA A 188 0.06 4.90 -12.69
C ALA A 188 0.40 6.37 -12.40
N ASN A 189 -0.42 7.30 -12.91
CA ASN A 189 -0.24 8.73 -12.69
C ASN A 189 -0.82 9.22 -11.35
N ASN A 190 -1.81 8.51 -10.79
CA ASN A 190 -2.60 9.00 -9.66
C ASN A 190 -2.73 7.99 -8.50
N TYR A 191 -1.78 7.04 -8.38
CA TYR A 191 -1.89 5.93 -7.46
C TYR A 191 -2.13 6.39 -6.00
N PRO A 192 -3.07 5.76 -5.29
CA PRO A 192 -3.47 6.20 -3.96
C PRO A 192 -2.38 5.98 -2.91
N ASP A 193 -2.56 6.67 -1.79
CA ASP A 193 -1.92 6.31 -0.51
C ASP A 193 -2.77 5.27 0.24
N VAL A 194 -4.10 5.38 0.14
CA VAL A 194 -5.07 4.43 0.70
C VAL A 194 -6.09 4.04 -0.36
N LEU A 195 -6.29 2.73 -0.57
CA LEU A 195 -7.33 2.18 -1.43
C LEU A 195 -8.49 1.63 -0.58
N THR A 196 -9.72 1.97 -0.96
CA THR A 196 -10.94 1.49 -0.29
C THR A 196 -12.06 1.20 -1.30
N GLY A 197 -13.19 0.68 -0.84
CA GLY A 197 -14.35 0.28 -1.63
C GLY A 197 -15.19 -0.77 -0.90
N TRP A 198 -16.38 -1.05 -1.41
CA TRP A 198 -17.22 -2.09 -0.83
C TRP A 198 -16.80 -3.45 -1.41
N ASN A 199 -16.37 -4.38 -0.56
CA ASN A 199 -15.81 -5.67 -0.98
C ASN A 199 -14.56 -5.59 -1.90
N SER A 200 -13.99 -4.41 -2.10
CA SER A 200 -12.92 -4.18 -3.09
C SER A 200 -11.61 -4.90 -2.82
N ARG A 201 -11.33 -5.25 -1.56
CA ARG A 201 -10.17 -6.08 -1.20
C ARG A 201 -10.30 -7.52 -1.69
N MET A 202 -11.52 -8.07 -1.69
CA MET A 202 -11.77 -9.49 -1.98
C MET A 202 -12.24 -9.71 -3.42
N PHE A 203 -12.87 -8.70 -4.02
CA PHE A 203 -13.41 -8.78 -5.37
C PHE A 203 -12.67 -7.83 -6.32
N ASP A 204 -12.96 -6.54 -6.29
CA ASP A 204 -12.56 -5.56 -7.30
C ASP A 204 -11.06 -5.56 -7.59
N THR A 205 -10.24 -5.45 -6.54
CA THR A 205 -8.77 -5.41 -6.67
C THR A 205 -8.24 -6.74 -7.20
N VAL A 206 -8.77 -7.87 -6.72
CA VAL A 206 -8.34 -9.20 -7.14
C VAL A 206 -8.74 -9.45 -8.60
N TYR A 207 -9.98 -9.11 -8.96
CA TYR A 207 -10.52 -9.24 -10.30
C TYR A 207 -9.72 -8.41 -11.29
N LEU A 208 -9.48 -7.13 -10.98
CA LEU A 208 -8.72 -6.23 -11.84
C LEU A 208 -7.29 -6.72 -12.06
N VAL A 209 -6.56 -7.10 -11.00
CA VAL A 209 -5.19 -7.61 -11.13
C VAL A 209 -5.13 -8.83 -12.05
N ASN A 210 -6.03 -9.79 -11.85
CA ASN A 210 -6.09 -11.00 -12.67
C ASN A 210 -6.51 -10.70 -14.11
N ARG A 211 -7.55 -9.86 -14.30
CA ARG A 211 -8.07 -9.52 -15.63
C ARG A 211 -7.07 -8.72 -16.45
N ILE A 212 -6.44 -7.72 -15.84
CA ILE A 212 -5.39 -6.90 -16.47
C ILE A 212 -4.26 -7.81 -16.96
N SER A 213 -3.78 -8.73 -16.11
CA SER A 213 -2.73 -9.67 -16.50
C SER A 213 -3.15 -10.59 -17.65
N LYS A 214 -4.42 -11.05 -17.67
CA LYS A 214 -4.96 -11.91 -18.73
C LYS A 214 -5.15 -11.19 -20.07
N VAL A 215 -5.57 -9.93 -20.05
CA VAL A 215 -5.97 -9.18 -21.25
C VAL A 215 -4.80 -8.35 -21.81
N LEU A 216 -3.99 -7.73 -20.94
CA LEU A 216 -2.93 -6.81 -21.32
C LEU A 216 -1.51 -7.40 -21.26
N GLY A 217 -1.30 -8.50 -20.54
CA GLY A 217 0.01 -9.13 -20.34
C GLY A 217 0.74 -8.62 -19.11
#